data_AF-A0A941PEY3-F1
#
_entry.id   AF-A0A941PEY3-F1
#
_cell.length_a   1.000
_cell.length_b   1.000
_cell.length_c   1.000
_cell.angle_alpha   90.00
_cell.angle_beta   90.00
_cell.angle_gamma   90.00
#
_symmetry.space_group_name_H-M   'P 1'
#
loop_
_entity.id
_entity.type
_entity.pdbx_description
1 polymer ?
#
loop_
_entity_poly.entity_id
_entity_poly.type
_entity_poly.pdbx_seq_one_letter_code
_entity_poly.pdbx_strand_id
1 'polypeptide(L)'
;NSDLSSTSKDLRECLQGGTAFHTSNLSRNVREIIEDAFRKEFGSIKVLTATTTVAAGINTPASIVIIVEHEFFRENDRDFTLAEYKNMAGRAGRLGFTKAGKSILIAENSIEKSQLFQKYVMGRVEKITSSFDLQYLNTWIVRLLAQVKLIPRESITTLLVNTYGGYLATLSDSAWPKMMEKNISELVERMFSLGLLEEEGEKIYLTLLGRACGNSSLSFEPSLRLVELIRNFSLGKLDNITLLALVQILQESDNVYTPLSRRGQGEQKRILQAISRYGQQIVNSLMKFSGDIFIYQARCKRASILFDWIQGIPIENIEKEFSHNPYQGTIHAGDIRRFSDNVRFHLRSAFQIAMILAPQSLSAEKEFDIFLHQLEFGLPENGLGLLPLSLQRGEYLTLISRKILNLKDFSKHSNAELIEIFGDNRAEELNYFAMTSFEN
;
A
#
# COMPACT_ATOMS: atom_id res chain seq x y z
N ASN A 1 -25.86 -7.75 -1.21
CA ASN A 1 -24.43 -7.73 -1.60
C ASN A 1 -24.23 -6.84 -2.82
N SER A 2 -24.01 -5.54 -2.59
CA SER A 2 -24.19 -4.44 -3.57
C SER A 2 -22.90 -3.85 -4.16
N ASP A 3 -21.72 -4.32 -3.74
CA ASP A 3 -20.42 -3.80 -4.22
C ASP A 3 -19.40 -4.93 -4.46
N LEU A 4 -19.77 -5.89 -5.31
CA LEU A 4 -18.92 -7.03 -5.65
C LEU A 4 -17.95 -6.66 -6.78
N SER A 5 -16.67 -6.92 -6.58
CA SER A 5 -15.69 -6.83 -7.67
C SER A 5 -15.86 -7.96 -8.67
N SER A 6 -15.36 -7.77 -9.90
CA SER A 6 -15.21 -8.84 -10.90
C SER A 6 -14.56 -10.09 -10.30
N THR A 7 -13.42 -9.94 -9.63
CA THR A 7 -12.69 -11.04 -8.96
C THR A 7 -13.54 -11.76 -7.89
N SER A 8 -14.46 -11.07 -7.21
CA SER A 8 -15.33 -11.71 -6.22
C SER A 8 -16.37 -12.62 -6.88
N LYS A 9 -16.78 -12.32 -8.13
CA LYS A 9 -17.68 -13.17 -8.92
C LYS A 9 -16.96 -14.45 -9.34
N ASP A 10 -15.73 -14.34 -9.86
CA ASP A 10 -14.90 -15.48 -10.26
C ASP A 10 -14.60 -16.42 -9.08
N LEU A 11 -14.34 -15.86 -7.89
CA LEU A 11 -14.12 -16.65 -6.68
C LEU A 11 -15.35 -17.48 -6.31
N ARG A 12 -16.56 -16.91 -6.43
CA ARG A 12 -17.80 -17.64 -6.11
C ARG A 12 -18.01 -18.85 -7.04
N GLU A 13 -17.65 -18.72 -8.30
CA GLU A 13 -17.68 -19.83 -9.26
C GLU A 13 -16.69 -20.93 -8.86
N CYS A 14 -15.45 -20.57 -8.52
CA CYS A 14 -14.43 -21.52 -8.04
C CYS A 14 -14.89 -22.28 -6.78
N LEU A 15 -15.50 -21.56 -5.83
CA LEU A 15 -15.98 -22.14 -4.57
C LEU A 15 -17.06 -23.21 -4.77
N GLN A 16 -17.84 -23.15 -5.86
CA GLN A 16 -18.82 -24.21 -6.20
C GLN A 16 -18.12 -25.54 -6.54
N GLY A 17 -16.89 -25.48 -7.04
CA GLY A 17 -16.06 -26.65 -7.33
C GLY A 17 -15.14 -27.09 -6.18
N GLY A 18 -15.24 -26.47 -5.00
CA GLY A 18 -14.34 -26.75 -3.87
C GLY A 18 -12.91 -26.24 -4.07
N THR A 19 -12.71 -25.28 -4.97
CA THR A 19 -11.43 -24.61 -5.21
C THR A 19 -11.54 -23.13 -4.87
N ALA A 20 -10.40 -22.50 -4.60
CA ALA A 20 -10.32 -21.06 -4.42
C ALA A 20 -8.98 -20.53 -4.92
N PHE A 21 -8.92 -19.24 -5.17
CA PHE A 21 -7.66 -18.54 -5.42
C PHE A 21 -7.45 -17.45 -4.36
N HIS A 22 -6.18 -17.13 -4.10
CA HIS A 22 -5.75 -16.15 -3.12
C HIS A 22 -4.82 -15.14 -3.78
N THR A 23 -5.33 -13.93 -3.96
CA THR A 23 -4.64 -12.84 -4.66
C THR A 23 -4.89 -11.52 -3.95
N SER A 24 -4.04 -10.52 -4.20
CA SER A 24 -4.23 -9.16 -3.68
C SER A 24 -5.52 -8.48 -4.14
N ASN A 25 -6.21 -9.05 -5.14
CA ASN A 25 -7.48 -8.52 -5.65
C ASN A 25 -8.69 -8.86 -4.77
N LEU A 26 -8.52 -9.82 -3.85
CA LEU A 26 -9.53 -10.14 -2.85
C LEU A 26 -9.38 -9.26 -1.60
N SER A 27 -10.52 -8.89 -1.00
CA SER A 27 -10.52 -8.17 0.28
C SER A 27 -9.84 -9.00 1.37
N ARG A 28 -9.27 -8.33 2.38
CA ARG A 28 -8.62 -9.00 3.50
C ARG A 28 -9.56 -10.00 4.19
N ASN A 29 -10.79 -9.59 4.48
CA ASN A 29 -11.79 -10.44 5.13
C ASN A 29 -12.10 -11.68 4.28
N VAL A 30 -12.21 -11.54 2.96
CA VAL A 30 -12.42 -12.69 2.06
C VAL A 30 -11.21 -13.63 2.05
N ARG A 31 -9.99 -13.07 2.03
CA ARG A 31 -8.74 -13.87 2.12
C ARG A 31 -8.68 -14.67 3.44
N GLU A 32 -9.03 -14.05 4.56
CA GLU A 32 -9.07 -14.71 5.88
C GLU A 32 -10.11 -15.83 5.91
N ILE A 33 -11.32 -15.61 5.36
CA ILE A 33 -12.36 -16.65 5.25
C ILE A 33 -11.89 -17.84 4.41
N ILE A 34 -11.22 -17.58 3.28
CA ILE A 34 -10.66 -18.64 2.41
C ILE A 34 -9.57 -19.41 3.16
N GLU A 35 -8.65 -18.72 3.83
CA GLU A 35 -7.57 -19.33 4.60
C GLU A 35 -8.12 -20.25 5.71
N ASP A 36 -9.13 -19.77 6.46
CA ASP A 36 -9.76 -20.55 7.51
C ASP A 36 -10.57 -21.74 6.96
N ALA A 37 -11.30 -21.54 5.87
CA ALA A 37 -12.03 -22.61 5.20
C ALA A 37 -11.10 -23.69 4.64
N PHE A 38 -9.91 -23.32 4.15
CA PHE A 38 -8.89 -24.26 3.68
C PHE A 38 -8.18 -24.99 4.83
N ARG A 39 -7.94 -24.32 5.97
CA ARG A 39 -7.26 -24.90 7.14
C ARG A 39 -8.10 -25.97 7.84
N LYS A 40 -9.43 -25.83 7.87
CA LYS A 40 -10.35 -26.80 8.50
C LYS A 40 -10.18 -28.21 7.92
N GLU A 41 -10.20 -29.22 8.78
CA GLU A 41 -10.03 -30.63 8.38
C GLU A 41 -11.09 -31.09 7.38
N PHE A 42 -12.36 -30.77 7.68
CA PHE A 42 -13.50 -30.98 6.79
C PHE A 42 -13.87 -29.71 6.03
N GLY A 43 -12.86 -28.90 5.66
CA GLY A 43 -13.05 -27.68 4.89
C GLY A 43 -13.65 -27.94 3.51
N SER A 44 -14.47 -27.02 3.03
CA SER A 44 -15.07 -27.06 1.68
C SER A 44 -14.05 -26.78 0.58
N ILE A 45 -12.96 -26.08 0.90
CA ILE A 45 -11.88 -25.75 -0.04
C ILE A 45 -10.82 -26.86 0.02
N LYS A 46 -10.65 -27.58 -1.09
CA LYS A 46 -9.66 -28.66 -1.23
C LYS A 46 -8.38 -28.21 -1.92
N VAL A 47 -8.48 -27.21 -2.80
CA VAL A 47 -7.36 -26.65 -3.55
C VAL A 47 -7.37 -25.13 -3.42
N LEU A 48 -6.23 -24.57 -3.05
CA LEU A 48 -6.01 -23.13 -2.96
C LEU A 48 -4.84 -22.73 -3.86
N THR A 49 -5.11 -21.92 -4.87
CA THR A 49 -4.07 -21.37 -5.76
C THR A 49 -3.71 -19.96 -5.29
N ALA A 50 -2.44 -19.66 -5.05
CA ALA A 50 -2.00 -18.33 -4.60
C ALA A 50 -0.89 -17.77 -5.49
N THR A 51 -0.88 -16.46 -5.69
CA THR A 51 0.26 -15.78 -6.33
C THR A 51 1.47 -15.78 -5.39
N THR A 52 2.68 -15.82 -5.94
CA THR A 52 3.95 -15.98 -5.20
C THR A 52 4.11 -14.98 -4.04
N THR A 53 3.78 -13.72 -4.27
CA THR A 53 3.83 -12.65 -3.24
C THR A 53 2.93 -12.91 -2.04
N VAL A 54 1.84 -13.65 -2.26
CA VAL A 54 0.87 -13.96 -1.21
C VAL A 54 1.16 -15.32 -0.60
N ALA A 55 1.65 -16.29 -1.38
CA ALA A 55 2.12 -17.58 -0.88
C ALA A 55 3.23 -17.45 0.18
N ALA A 56 4.09 -16.43 0.07
CA ALA A 56 5.07 -16.12 1.11
C ALA A 56 4.44 -15.69 2.44
N GLY A 57 3.26 -15.06 2.44
CA GLY A 57 2.57 -14.55 3.63
C GLY A 57 1.44 -15.42 4.19
N ILE A 58 0.88 -16.36 3.40
CA ILE A 58 -0.25 -17.20 3.82
C ILE A 58 0.16 -18.17 4.92
N ASN A 59 -0.38 -18.04 6.13
CA ASN A 59 -0.10 -18.98 7.23
C ASN A 59 -1.04 -20.20 7.21
N THR A 60 -1.11 -20.92 6.08
CA THR A 60 -1.88 -22.16 5.95
C THR A 60 -1.03 -23.31 5.43
N PRO A 61 -0.74 -24.33 6.26
CA PRO A 61 -0.06 -25.53 5.80
C PRO A 61 -0.97 -26.37 4.89
N ALA A 62 -0.39 -27.06 3.92
CA ALA A 62 -1.09 -27.92 2.97
C ALA A 62 -0.41 -29.30 2.90
N SER A 63 -1.17 -30.37 2.64
CA SER A 63 -0.58 -31.72 2.48
C SER A 63 0.44 -31.76 1.33
N ILE A 64 0.12 -31.05 0.25
CA ILE A 64 0.94 -30.93 -0.95
C ILE A 64 1.04 -29.46 -1.31
N VAL A 65 2.25 -29.00 -1.60
CA VAL A 65 2.52 -27.69 -2.21
C VAL A 65 3.04 -27.91 -3.62
N ILE A 66 2.39 -27.30 -4.61
CA ILE A 66 2.80 -27.34 -6.00
C ILE A 66 3.28 -25.94 -6.39
N ILE A 67 4.55 -25.84 -6.77
CA ILE A 67 5.18 -24.62 -7.24
C ILE A 67 5.27 -24.73 -8.76
N VAL A 68 4.46 -23.93 -9.45
CA VAL A 68 4.28 -24.00 -10.91
C VAL A 68 5.34 -23.18 -11.64
N GLU A 69 5.67 -22.00 -11.12
CA GLU A 69 6.64 -21.06 -11.69
C GLU A 69 7.91 -21.06 -10.84
N HIS A 70 9.04 -20.64 -11.40
CA HIS A 70 10.31 -20.49 -10.67
C HIS A 70 10.91 -19.08 -10.79
N GLU A 71 10.17 -18.15 -11.41
CA GLU A 71 10.55 -16.77 -11.69
C GLU A 71 9.39 -15.82 -11.35
N PHE A 72 9.71 -14.58 -10.99
CA PHE A 72 8.75 -13.50 -10.85
C PHE A 72 8.62 -12.74 -12.18
N PHE A 73 7.60 -13.08 -12.98
CA PHE A 73 7.33 -12.41 -14.26
C PHE A 73 7.13 -10.88 -14.18
N ARG A 74 6.84 -10.36 -12.99
CA ARG A 74 6.62 -8.91 -12.75
C ARG A 74 7.85 -8.19 -12.17
N GLU A 75 8.93 -8.91 -11.87
CA GLU A 75 10.18 -8.37 -11.34
C GLU A 75 11.34 -8.60 -12.32
N ASN A 76 11.15 -8.26 -13.60
CA ASN A 76 12.13 -8.50 -14.67
C ASN A 76 12.54 -9.97 -14.82
N ASP A 77 11.56 -10.88 -14.72
CA ASP A 77 11.76 -12.33 -14.82
C ASP A 77 12.83 -12.84 -13.84
N ARG A 78 12.89 -12.23 -12.65
CA ARG A 78 13.84 -12.62 -11.61
C ARG A 78 13.48 -14.01 -11.07
N ASP A 79 14.41 -14.93 -11.19
CA ASP A 79 14.46 -16.19 -10.46
C ASP A 79 14.11 -16.05 -8.96
N PHE A 80 13.40 -17.03 -8.42
CA PHE A 80 13.23 -17.11 -6.97
C PHE A 80 14.58 -17.23 -6.25
N THR A 81 14.73 -16.54 -5.13
CA THR A 81 15.79 -16.85 -4.17
C THR A 81 15.54 -18.22 -3.56
N LEU A 82 16.59 -18.85 -3.05
CA LEU A 82 16.43 -20.11 -2.34
C LEU A 82 15.56 -19.93 -1.09
N ALA A 83 15.72 -18.81 -0.38
CA ALA A 83 14.88 -18.49 0.77
C ALA A 83 13.38 -18.45 0.40
N GLU A 84 13.01 -17.78 -0.69
CA GLU A 84 11.62 -17.72 -1.19
C GLU A 84 11.08 -19.12 -1.52
N TYR A 85 11.85 -19.91 -2.27
CA TYR A 85 11.50 -21.29 -2.58
C TYR A 85 11.29 -22.14 -1.30
N LYS A 86 12.25 -22.11 -0.37
CA LYS A 86 12.20 -22.90 0.86
C LYS A 86 11.03 -22.49 1.76
N ASN A 87 10.70 -21.20 1.80
CA ASN A 87 9.52 -20.69 2.52
C ASN A 87 8.22 -21.26 1.93
N MET A 88 8.08 -21.32 0.60
CA MET A 88 6.91 -21.93 -0.05
C MET A 88 6.87 -23.45 0.16
N ALA A 89 7.99 -24.14 -0.11
CA ALA A 89 8.10 -25.58 0.02
C ALA A 89 7.86 -26.07 1.46
N GLY A 90 8.31 -25.27 2.46
CA GLY A 90 8.13 -25.55 3.88
C GLY A 90 6.67 -25.51 4.37
N ARG A 91 5.73 -25.03 3.56
CA ARG A 91 4.29 -25.10 3.85
C ARG A 91 3.70 -26.50 3.59
N ALA A 92 4.47 -27.39 2.96
CA ALA A 92 4.07 -28.76 2.74
C ALA A 92 4.16 -29.58 4.03
N GLY A 93 3.05 -30.22 4.39
CA GLY A 93 2.88 -30.98 5.61
C GLY A 93 1.98 -30.25 6.60
N ARG A 94 0.87 -30.90 6.95
CA ARG A 94 -0.06 -30.43 7.98
C ARG A 94 0.23 -31.18 9.27
N LEU A 95 0.82 -30.50 10.25
CA LEU A 95 1.08 -31.08 11.57
C LEU A 95 -0.22 -31.64 12.17
N GLY A 96 -0.19 -32.92 12.57
CA GLY A 96 -1.36 -33.62 13.12
C GLY A 96 -2.32 -34.23 12.09
N PHE A 97 -2.24 -33.87 10.80
CA PHE A 97 -3.15 -34.38 9.76
C PHE A 97 -2.46 -35.28 8.72
N THR A 98 -1.20 -35.01 8.40
CA THR A 98 -0.46 -35.74 7.35
C THR A 98 0.78 -36.40 7.90
N LYS A 99 1.06 -37.65 7.49
CA LYS A 99 2.31 -38.37 7.85
C LYS A 99 3.56 -37.70 7.27
N ALA A 100 3.46 -37.13 6.07
CA ALA A 100 4.54 -36.40 5.42
C ALA A 100 3.96 -35.31 4.51
N GLY A 101 4.67 -34.18 4.40
CA GLY A 101 4.39 -33.15 3.41
C GLY A 101 5.10 -33.43 2.09
N LYS A 102 4.47 -33.07 0.97
CA LYS A 102 5.10 -33.17 -0.36
C LYS A 102 5.16 -31.79 -1.02
N SER A 103 6.37 -31.35 -1.37
CA SER A 103 6.56 -30.20 -2.26
C SER A 103 6.93 -30.68 -3.66
N ILE A 104 6.28 -30.11 -4.68
CA ILE A 104 6.49 -30.43 -6.10
C ILE A 104 6.85 -29.12 -6.81
N LEU A 105 8.05 -29.06 -7.39
CA LEU A 105 8.44 -27.99 -8.30
C LEU A 105 8.28 -28.49 -9.74
N ILE A 106 7.50 -27.78 -10.54
CA ILE A 106 7.26 -28.14 -11.94
C ILE A 106 8.46 -27.68 -12.78
N ALA A 107 8.86 -28.54 -13.72
CA ALA A 107 9.86 -28.25 -14.75
C ALA A 107 9.28 -28.69 -16.09
N GLU A 108 9.57 -27.98 -17.15
CA GLU A 108 9.12 -28.26 -18.51
C GLU A 108 9.87 -29.45 -19.13
N ASN A 109 11.15 -29.62 -18.80
CA ASN A 109 11.99 -30.68 -19.36
C ASN A 109 13.00 -31.28 -18.35
N SER A 110 13.70 -32.35 -18.77
CA SER A 110 14.63 -33.10 -17.92
C SER A 110 15.89 -32.33 -17.52
N ILE A 111 16.34 -31.41 -18.38
CA ILE A 111 17.52 -30.57 -18.13
C ILE A 111 17.17 -29.55 -17.04
N GLU A 112 16.08 -28.83 -17.25
CA GLU A 112 15.54 -27.86 -16.29
C GLU A 112 15.23 -28.51 -14.94
N LYS A 113 14.60 -29.69 -14.94
CA LYS A 113 14.37 -30.49 -13.72
C LYS A 113 15.67 -30.68 -12.93
N SER A 114 16.76 -31.04 -13.62
CA SER A 114 18.05 -31.28 -12.96
C SER A 114 18.65 -29.99 -12.41
N GLN A 115 18.55 -28.89 -13.16
CA GLN A 115 19.02 -27.57 -12.74
C GLN A 115 18.24 -27.05 -11.53
N LEU A 116 16.91 -27.06 -11.60
CA LEU A 116 16.02 -26.64 -10.51
C LEU A 116 16.22 -27.49 -9.25
N PHE A 117 16.41 -28.81 -9.40
CA PHE A 117 16.67 -29.69 -8.25
C PHE A 117 18.00 -29.33 -7.55
N GLN A 118 19.07 -29.11 -8.32
CA GLN A 118 20.36 -28.71 -7.76
C GLN A 118 20.30 -27.33 -7.10
N LYS A 119 19.69 -26.36 -7.78
CA LYS A 119 19.55 -24.98 -7.28
C LYS A 119 18.68 -24.92 -6.02
N TYR A 120 17.47 -25.48 -6.09
CA TYR A 120 16.42 -25.25 -5.08
C TYR A 120 16.33 -26.34 -4.00
N VAL A 121 16.49 -27.60 -4.37
CA VAL A 121 16.37 -28.71 -3.39
C VAL A 121 17.70 -28.90 -2.65
N MET A 122 18.80 -29.00 -3.39
CA MET A 122 20.15 -29.25 -2.85
C MET A 122 20.91 -27.98 -2.44
N GLY A 123 20.44 -26.80 -2.86
CA GLY A 123 21.07 -25.52 -2.55
C GLY A 123 21.09 -25.18 -1.05
N ARG A 124 21.96 -24.23 -0.69
CA ARG A 124 22.05 -23.63 0.66
C ARG A 124 21.57 -22.18 0.63
N VAL A 125 20.84 -21.78 1.66
CA VAL A 125 20.21 -20.46 1.73
C VAL A 125 21.28 -19.38 1.66
N GLU A 126 20.99 -18.33 0.89
CA GLU A 126 21.88 -17.21 0.69
C GLU A 126 22.21 -16.53 2.04
N LYS A 127 23.40 -15.92 2.13
CA LYS A 127 23.76 -15.13 3.31
C LYS A 127 22.87 -13.89 3.38
N ILE A 128 22.50 -13.51 4.60
CA ILE A 128 21.77 -12.26 4.84
C ILE A 128 22.70 -11.09 4.53
N THR A 129 22.30 -10.27 3.56
CA THR A 129 22.96 -9.00 3.22
C THR A 129 22.21 -7.83 3.84
N SER A 130 22.89 -6.69 4.03
CA SER A 130 22.22 -5.46 4.43
C SER A 130 21.45 -4.86 3.25
N SER A 131 20.24 -4.37 3.49
CA SER A 131 19.47 -3.56 2.52
C SER A 131 19.95 -2.11 2.44
N PHE A 132 21.02 -1.76 3.16
CA PHE A 132 21.59 -0.42 3.10
C PHE A 132 22.15 -0.15 1.70
N ASP A 133 21.64 0.91 1.08
CA ASP A 133 22.04 1.39 -0.24
C ASP A 133 22.51 2.84 -0.12
N LEU A 134 23.72 3.09 -0.61
CA LEU A 134 24.36 4.41 -0.63
C LEU A 134 23.56 5.43 -1.44
N GLN A 135 22.78 5.00 -2.43
CA GLN A 135 21.90 5.89 -3.20
C GLN A 135 20.85 6.57 -2.31
N TYR A 136 20.50 5.97 -1.17
CA TYR A 136 19.55 6.50 -0.21
C TYR A 136 20.21 7.03 1.07
N LEU A 137 21.52 7.32 1.04
CA LEU A 137 22.27 7.85 2.19
C LEU A 137 21.54 9.02 2.86
N ASN A 138 21.03 9.98 2.08
CA ASN A 138 20.32 11.16 2.57
C ASN A 138 19.09 10.77 3.42
N THR A 139 18.35 9.76 2.98
CA THR A 139 17.17 9.23 3.67
C THR A 139 17.55 8.55 4.99
N TRP A 140 18.63 7.76 4.98
CA TRP A 140 19.08 7.09 6.20
C TRP A 140 19.62 8.07 7.23
N ILE A 141 20.41 9.06 6.82
CA ILE A 141 20.95 10.06 7.74
C ILE A 141 19.83 10.88 8.39
N VAL A 142 18.87 11.40 7.62
CA VAL A 142 17.76 12.17 8.23
C VAL A 142 16.92 11.32 9.19
N ARG A 143 16.72 10.03 8.88
CA ARG A 143 15.97 9.09 9.74
C ARG A 143 16.73 8.79 11.04
N LEU A 144 18.04 8.56 10.95
CA LEU A 144 18.90 8.35 12.12
C LEU A 144 18.94 9.61 13.01
N LEU A 145 19.08 10.79 12.40
CA LEU A 145 19.03 12.06 13.12
C LEU A 145 17.67 12.31 13.79
N ALA A 146 16.56 11.82 13.21
CA ALA A 146 15.24 11.92 13.83
C ALA A 146 15.09 11.10 15.12
N GLN A 147 15.92 10.06 15.30
CA GLN A 147 15.93 9.23 16.52
C GLN A 147 16.68 9.89 17.68
N VAL A 148 17.42 10.96 17.44
CA VAL A 148 18.19 11.68 18.46
C VAL A 148 17.66 13.09 18.65
N LYS A 149 17.78 13.60 19.88
CA LYS A 149 17.38 14.97 20.19
C LYS A 149 18.43 15.97 19.74
N LEU A 150 19.68 15.72 20.15
CA LEU A 150 20.83 16.61 19.96
C LEU A 150 22.08 15.72 19.84
N ILE A 151 22.97 15.97 18.88
CA ILE A 151 24.16 15.15 18.63
C ILE A 151 25.37 16.01 18.25
N PRO A 152 26.60 15.71 18.72
CA PRO A 152 27.80 16.37 18.21
C PRO A 152 27.95 16.16 16.70
N ARG A 153 28.28 17.23 15.97
CA ARG A 153 28.35 17.20 14.50
C ARG A 153 29.28 16.11 13.96
N GLU A 154 30.42 15.91 14.62
CA GLU A 154 31.41 14.88 14.29
C GLU A 154 30.91 13.43 14.50
N SER A 155 29.87 13.24 15.33
CA SER A 155 29.37 11.91 15.68
C SER A 155 28.33 11.36 14.70
N ILE A 156 27.91 12.12 13.69
CA ILE A 156 26.87 11.69 12.74
C ILE A 156 27.33 10.47 11.94
N THR A 157 28.59 10.45 11.49
CA THR A 157 29.18 9.29 10.77
C THR A 157 29.11 8.03 11.62
N THR A 158 29.34 8.14 12.93
CA THR A 158 29.30 7.02 13.86
C THR A 158 27.92 6.38 13.94
N LEU A 159 26.83 7.15 13.79
CA LEU A 159 25.48 6.59 13.71
C LEU A 159 25.34 5.62 12.53
N LEU A 160 25.87 6.00 11.37
CA LEU A 160 25.82 5.18 10.17
C LEU A 160 26.72 3.95 10.27
N VAL A 161 27.95 4.12 10.74
CA VAL A 161 28.94 3.04 10.89
C VAL A 161 28.44 1.94 11.84
N ASN A 162 27.71 2.32 12.89
CA ASN A 162 27.16 1.38 13.87
C ASN A 162 25.88 0.64 13.40
N THR A 163 25.39 0.90 12.18
CA THR A 163 24.32 0.07 11.59
C THR A 163 24.88 -1.25 11.06
N TYR A 164 24.03 -2.27 10.85
CA TYR A 164 24.47 -3.52 10.20
C TYR A 164 25.06 -3.28 8.81
N GLY A 165 24.51 -2.32 8.05
CA GLY A 165 25.06 -1.89 6.77
C GLY A 165 26.43 -1.23 6.89
N GLY A 166 26.57 -0.30 7.83
CA GLY A 166 27.85 0.36 8.11
C GLY A 166 28.92 -0.61 8.59
N TYR A 167 28.56 -1.57 9.44
CA TYR A 167 29.45 -2.63 9.90
C TYR A 167 29.95 -3.50 8.75
N LEU A 168 29.05 -4.02 7.90
CA LEU A 168 29.43 -4.82 6.74
C LEU A 168 30.28 -4.04 5.73
N ALA A 169 29.93 -2.77 5.47
CA ALA A 169 30.70 -1.91 4.58
C ALA A 169 32.12 -1.67 5.12
N THR A 170 32.26 -1.38 6.41
CA THR A 170 33.55 -1.19 7.09
C THR A 170 34.39 -2.46 7.09
N LEU A 171 33.76 -3.63 7.26
CA LEU A 171 34.44 -4.92 7.14
C LEU A 171 34.96 -5.17 5.71
N SER A 172 34.21 -4.75 4.69
CA SER A 172 34.61 -4.92 3.29
C SER A 172 35.68 -3.94 2.84
N ASP A 173 35.65 -2.71 3.37
CA ASP A 173 36.58 -1.64 3.08
C ASP A 173 36.82 -0.77 4.32
N SER A 174 38.00 -0.88 4.91
CA SER A 174 38.41 -0.12 6.09
C SER A 174 38.49 1.40 5.87
N ALA A 175 38.57 1.86 4.61
CA ALA A 175 38.56 3.29 4.27
C ALA A 175 37.15 3.87 4.13
N TRP A 176 36.12 3.02 4.09
CA TRP A 176 34.73 3.42 3.88
C TRP A 176 34.21 4.45 4.91
N PRO A 177 34.50 4.33 6.22
CA PRO A 177 34.05 5.34 7.20
C PRO A 177 34.57 6.75 6.86
N LYS A 178 35.85 6.88 6.49
CA LYS A 178 36.46 8.16 6.12
C LYS A 178 35.85 8.73 4.83
N MET A 179 35.53 7.87 3.86
CA MET A 179 34.82 8.29 2.65
C MET A 179 33.42 8.83 3.00
N MET A 180 32.71 8.17 3.92
CA MET A 180 31.39 8.62 4.37
C MET A 180 31.43 9.93 5.15
N GLU A 181 32.48 10.23 5.92
CA GLU A 181 32.61 11.53 6.61
C GLU A 181 32.47 12.71 5.65
N LYS A 182 33.10 12.63 4.47
CA LYS A 182 32.97 13.67 3.44
C LYS A 182 31.53 13.78 2.93
N ASN A 183 30.93 12.67 2.51
CA ASN A 183 29.58 12.65 1.96
C ASN A 183 28.54 13.14 2.97
N ILE A 184 28.68 12.74 4.24
CA ILE A 184 27.81 13.16 5.33
C ILE A 184 28.00 14.65 5.63
N SER A 185 29.23 15.15 5.60
CA SER A 185 29.50 16.58 5.80
C SER A 185 28.83 17.43 4.73
N GLU A 186 28.93 17.05 3.45
CA GLU A 186 28.25 17.74 2.33
C GLU A 186 26.72 17.69 2.48
N LEU A 187 26.18 16.55 2.91
CA LEU A 187 24.74 16.40 3.18
C LEU A 187 24.28 17.28 4.35
N VAL A 188 25.04 17.34 5.44
CA VAL A 188 24.72 18.17 6.62
C VAL A 188 24.66 19.64 6.23
N GLU A 189 25.62 20.14 5.46
CA GLU A 189 25.60 21.51 4.92
C GLU A 189 24.37 21.76 4.05
N ARG A 190 24.03 20.81 3.17
CA ARG A 190 22.80 20.89 2.38
C ARG A 190 21.56 20.96 3.27
N MET A 191 21.48 20.14 4.32
CA MET A 191 20.37 20.14 5.26
C MET A 191 20.24 21.47 6.03
N PHE A 192 21.34 22.13 6.39
CA PHE A 192 21.32 23.50 6.93
C PHE A 192 20.75 24.49 5.92
N SER A 193 21.23 24.47 4.67
CA SER A 193 20.73 25.39 3.63
C SER A 193 19.23 25.24 3.34
N LEU A 194 18.69 24.05 3.57
CA LEU A 194 17.27 23.72 3.40
C LEU A 194 16.42 24.03 4.64
N GLY A 195 17.04 24.44 5.76
CA GLY A 195 16.36 24.71 7.03
C GLY A 195 15.89 23.45 7.76
N LEU A 196 16.53 22.30 7.52
CA LEU A 196 16.21 21.03 8.19
C LEU A 196 17.01 20.82 9.47
N LEU A 197 18.13 21.52 9.64
CA LEU A 197 19.01 21.45 10.81
C LEU A 197 19.22 22.83 11.43
N GLU A 198 19.44 22.83 12.74
CA GLU A 198 19.92 23.96 13.54
C GLU A 198 21.07 23.51 14.44
N GLU A 199 21.92 24.45 14.87
CA GLU A 199 23.08 24.21 15.73
C GLU A 199 22.87 24.82 17.13
N GLU A 200 23.32 24.10 18.15
CA GLU A 200 23.44 24.56 19.54
C GLU A 200 24.86 24.25 20.03
N GLY A 201 25.76 25.23 19.90
CA GLY A 201 27.19 25.02 20.13
C GLY A 201 27.80 24.08 19.08
N GLU A 202 28.48 23.02 19.53
CA GLU A 202 29.07 22.00 18.63
C GLU A 202 28.08 20.87 18.27
N LYS A 203 26.85 20.96 18.77
CA LYS A 203 25.82 19.95 18.57
C LYS A 203 24.77 20.46 17.60
N ILE A 204 24.15 19.52 16.90
CA ILE A 204 23.12 19.80 15.91
C ILE A 204 21.83 19.06 16.25
N TYR A 205 20.71 19.59 15.79
CA TYR A 205 19.40 18.94 15.88
C TYR A 205 18.53 19.24 14.67
N LEU A 206 17.58 18.35 14.39
CA LEU A 206 16.59 18.58 13.34
C LEU A 206 15.56 19.62 13.79
N THR A 207 15.27 20.58 12.89
CA THR A 207 14.13 21.50 13.02
C THR A 207 12.80 20.74 13.00
N LEU A 208 11.67 21.41 13.24
CA LEU A 208 10.35 20.77 13.08
C LEU A 208 10.17 20.18 11.68
N LEU A 209 10.57 20.92 10.64
CA LEU A 209 10.52 20.44 9.26
C LEU A 209 11.50 19.27 9.04
N GLY A 210 12.71 19.36 9.57
CA GLY A 210 13.70 18.29 9.53
C GLY A 210 13.18 16.99 10.16
N ARG A 211 12.53 17.09 11.33
CA ARG A 211 11.92 15.93 12.02
C ARG A 211 10.72 15.37 11.26
N ALA A 212 9.89 16.23 10.66
CA ALA A 212 8.78 15.77 9.81
C ALA A 212 9.29 14.98 8.59
N CYS A 213 10.35 15.45 7.93
CA CYS A 213 11.01 14.70 6.85
C CYS A 213 11.67 13.42 7.36
N GLY A 214 12.33 13.44 8.53
CA GLY A 214 13.02 12.29 9.10
C GLY A 214 12.10 11.17 9.62
N ASN A 215 10.94 11.53 10.15
CA ASN A 215 9.90 10.57 10.57
C ASN A 215 8.94 10.22 9.41
N SER A 216 9.19 10.77 8.22
CA SER A 216 8.37 10.55 7.04
C SER A 216 8.51 9.12 6.52
N SER A 217 7.39 8.59 6.03
CA SER A 217 7.37 7.41 5.18
C SER A 217 8.05 7.65 3.82
N LEU A 218 8.14 8.92 3.41
CA LEU A 218 8.81 9.34 2.18
C LEU A 218 10.34 9.29 2.34
N SER A 219 11.03 9.07 1.24
CA SER A 219 12.47 9.27 1.16
C SER A 219 12.83 10.77 1.14
N PHE A 220 14.12 11.07 1.32
CA PHE A 220 14.59 12.45 1.50
C PHE A 220 14.27 13.35 0.29
N GLU A 221 14.59 12.92 -0.94
CA GLU A 221 14.35 13.74 -2.13
C GLU A 221 12.85 13.95 -2.41
N PRO A 222 11.97 12.94 -2.36
CA PRO A 222 10.52 13.16 -2.44
C PRO A 222 9.96 14.06 -1.34
N SER A 223 10.47 13.97 -0.11
CA SER A 223 10.08 14.89 0.97
C SER A 223 10.39 16.34 0.60
N LEU A 224 11.60 16.60 0.06
CA LEU A 224 11.97 17.95 -0.38
C LEU A 224 11.18 18.44 -1.59
N ARG A 225 10.86 17.56 -2.55
CA ARG A 225 9.95 17.89 -3.66
C ARG A 225 8.58 18.30 -3.14
N LEU A 226 8.06 17.59 -2.14
CA LEU A 226 6.80 17.95 -1.52
C LEU A 226 6.88 19.33 -0.83
N VAL A 227 7.97 19.61 -0.11
CA VAL A 227 8.23 20.94 0.49
C VAL A 227 8.22 22.04 -0.57
N GLU A 228 8.90 21.82 -1.70
CA GLU A 228 8.95 22.75 -2.83
C GLU A 228 7.55 22.98 -3.43
N LEU A 229 6.79 21.89 -3.65
CA LEU A 229 5.44 21.97 -4.20
C LEU A 229 4.49 22.74 -3.30
N ILE A 230 4.53 22.49 -1.99
CA ILE A 230 3.68 23.17 -1.00
C ILE A 230 4.04 24.65 -0.89
N ARG A 231 5.34 24.99 -0.81
CA ARG A 231 5.79 26.40 -0.74
C ARG A 231 5.38 27.20 -1.98
N ASN A 232 5.39 26.56 -3.14
CA ASN A 232 4.99 27.19 -4.40
C ASN A 232 3.46 27.22 -4.61
N PHE A 233 2.68 26.59 -3.72
CA PHE A 233 1.22 26.59 -3.79
C PHE A 233 0.64 27.86 -3.15
N SER A 234 1.04 29.03 -3.68
CA SER A 234 0.65 30.35 -3.15
C SER A 234 -0.67 30.90 -3.74
N LEU A 235 -1.29 30.20 -4.69
CA LEU A 235 -2.46 30.68 -5.45
C LEU A 235 -3.71 29.77 -5.38
N GLY A 236 -3.67 28.67 -4.61
CA GLY A 236 -4.79 27.74 -4.44
C GLY A 236 -5.00 27.34 -2.98
N LYS A 237 -6.21 26.85 -2.64
CA LYS A 237 -6.50 26.29 -1.31
C LYS A 237 -5.82 24.93 -1.17
N LEU A 238 -4.79 24.83 -0.32
CA LEU A 238 -4.19 23.55 0.04
C LEU A 238 -5.11 22.81 1.02
N ASP A 239 -5.96 21.93 0.51
CA ASP A 239 -6.83 21.06 1.30
C ASP A 239 -6.42 19.57 1.20
N ASN A 240 -7.13 18.70 1.92
CA ASN A 240 -6.84 17.26 1.95
C ASN A 240 -6.95 16.60 0.56
N ILE A 241 -7.88 17.07 -0.28
CA ILE A 241 -8.09 16.60 -1.64
C ILE A 241 -6.91 17.00 -2.54
N THR A 242 -6.44 18.25 -2.40
CA THR A 242 -5.24 18.75 -3.08
C THR A 242 -4.01 17.97 -2.66
N LEU A 243 -3.84 17.71 -1.35
CA LEU A 243 -2.71 16.96 -0.84
C LEU A 243 -2.71 15.51 -1.37
N LEU A 244 -3.87 14.88 -1.48
CA LEU A 244 -4.02 13.56 -2.08
C LEU A 244 -3.54 13.53 -3.54
N ALA A 245 -3.82 14.58 -4.32
CA ALA A 245 -3.30 14.71 -5.67
C ALA A 245 -1.78 14.94 -5.67
N LEU A 246 -1.26 15.83 -4.84
CA LEU A 246 0.17 16.14 -4.78
C LEU A 246 1.03 14.92 -4.39
N VAL A 247 0.53 14.05 -3.51
CA VAL A 247 1.22 12.79 -3.16
C VAL A 247 1.45 11.90 -4.39
N GLN A 248 0.62 12.00 -5.43
CA GLN A 248 0.84 11.23 -6.66
C GLN A 248 2.12 11.61 -7.40
N ILE A 249 2.70 12.79 -7.15
CA ILE A 249 3.95 13.25 -7.77
C ILE A 249 5.16 12.51 -7.19
N LEU A 250 5.01 11.93 -6.01
CA LEU A 250 6.11 11.36 -5.25
C LEU A 250 6.54 10.01 -5.85
N GLN A 251 7.84 9.73 -5.73
CA GLN A 251 8.44 8.52 -6.30
C GLN A 251 7.80 7.25 -5.71
N GLU A 252 7.42 7.30 -4.43
CA GLU A 252 6.73 6.21 -3.74
C GLU A 252 5.40 5.84 -4.41
N SER A 253 4.67 6.82 -4.95
CA SER A 253 3.45 6.57 -5.72
C SER A 253 3.75 6.10 -7.15
N ASP A 254 4.81 6.61 -7.79
CA ASP A 254 5.23 6.15 -9.12
C ASP A 254 5.73 4.70 -9.14
N ASN A 255 6.33 4.24 -8.04
CA ASN A 255 6.73 2.84 -7.85
C ASN A 255 5.52 1.89 -7.76
N VAL A 256 4.32 2.41 -7.50
CA VAL A 256 3.10 1.59 -7.53
C VAL A 256 2.67 1.36 -8.96
N TYR A 257 2.82 0.12 -9.42
CA TYR A 257 2.38 -0.30 -10.75
C TYR A 257 0.94 0.15 -11.01
N THR A 258 0.77 0.90 -12.10
CA THR A 258 -0.52 1.40 -12.55
C THR A 258 -0.80 0.82 -13.92
N PRO A 259 -1.81 -0.06 -14.06
CA PRO A 259 -2.20 -0.60 -15.35
C PRO A 259 -2.55 0.53 -16.32
N LEU A 260 -1.85 0.62 -17.44
CA LEU A 260 -2.10 1.58 -18.51
C LEU A 260 -2.22 0.87 -19.86
N SER A 261 -3.16 1.31 -20.68
CA SER A 261 -3.17 0.94 -22.10
C SER A 261 -2.18 1.81 -22.87
N ARG A 262 -1.08 1.22 -23.34
CA ARG A 262 -0.10 1.91 -24.20
C ARG A 262 -0.56 2.08 -25.66
N ARG A 263 -1.68 1.44 -26.02
CA ARG A 263 -2.26 1.50 -27.36
C ARG A 263 -3.54 2.34 -27.32
N GLY A 264 -3.67 3.26 -28.28
CA GLY A 264 -4.84 4.14 -28.45
C GLY A 264 -4.78 5.43 -27.63
N GLN A 265 -5.84 6.23 -27.74
CA GLN A 265 -5.98 7.53 -27.05
C GLN A 265 -6.74 7.42 -25.72
N GLY A 266 -7.15 6.21 -25.31
CA GLY A 266 -8.00 5.98 -24.14
C GLY A 266 -7.39 6.43 -22.80
N GLU A 267 -6.07 6.58 -22.70
CA GLU A 267 -5.43 7.12 -21.49
C GLU A 267 -5.28 8.67 -21.51
N GLN A 268 -5.48 9.33 -22.66
CA GLN A 268 -5.46 10.80 -22.73
C GLN A 268 -6.63 11.43 -21.96
N LYS A 269 -7.81 10.76 -21.94
CA LYS A 269 -8.96 11.23 -21.15
C LYS A 269 -8.69 11.24 -19.64
N ARG A 270 -7.66 10.54 -19.13
CA ARG A 270 -7.32 10.53 -17.70
C ARG A 270 -6.89 11.91 -17.20
N ILE A 271 -6.23 12.69 -18.06
CA ILE A 271 -5.83 14.05 -17.75
C ILE A 271 -7.08 14.92 -17.58
N LEU A 272 -8.03 14.85 -18.52
CA LEU A 272 -9.30 15.58 -18.44
C LEU A 272 -10.13 15.18 -17.22
N GLN A 273 -10.16 13.88 -16.89
CA GLN A 273 -10.82 13.35 -15.70
C GLN A 273 -10.19 13.85 -14.39
N ALA A 274 -8.88 13.99 -14.35
CA ALA A 274 -8.20 14.59 -13.21
C ALA A 274 -8.51 16.10 -13.14
N ILE A 275 -8.53 16.80 -14.28
CA ILE A 275 -8.83 18.24 -14.33
C ILE A 275 -10.23 18.52 -13.80
N SER A 276 -11.22 17.70 -14.14
CA SER A 276 -12.59 17.88 -13.65
C SER A 276 -12.72 17.65 -12.13
N ARG A 277 -11.79 16.92 -11.51
CA ARG A 277 -11.83 16.55 -10.08
C ARG A 277 -10.98 17.48 -9.21
N TYR A 278 -9.79 17.84 -9.69
CA TYR A 278 -8.78 18.59 -8.94
C TYR A 278 -8.50 19.98 -9.53
N GLY A 279 -9.08 20.32 -10.66
CA GLY A 279 -8.79 21.57 -11.36
C GLY A 279 -7.47 21.55 -12.13
N GLN A 280 -7.37 22.44 -13.12
CA GLN A 280 -6.25 22.47 -14.07
C GLN A 280 -4.89 22.72 -13.40
N GLN A 281 -4.83 23.60 -12.39
CA GLN A 281 -3.57 23.99 -11.76
C GLN A 281 -2.90 22.82 -11.01
N ILE A 282 -3.69 22.05 -10.26
CA ILE A 282 -3.20 20.87 -9.54
C ILE A 282 -2.73 19.81 -10.54
N VAL A 283 -3.52 19.55 -11.57
CA VAL A 283 -3.20 18.52 -12.57
C VAL A 283 -1.96 18.88 -13.38
N ASN A 284 -1.76 20.14 -13.74
CA ASN A 284 -0.51 20.60 -14.36
C ASN A 284 0.71 20.31 -13.48
N SER A 285 0.55 20.39 -12.15
CA SER A 285 1.63 20.06 -11.22
C SER A 285 1.95 18.56 -11.21
N LEU A 286 1.00 17.68 -11.55
CA LEU A 286 1.25 16.24 -11.65
C LEU A 286 2.25 15.87 -12.76
N MET A 287 2.48 16.77 -13.72
CA MET A 287 3.50 16.62 -14.77
C MET A 287 4.91 16.96 -14.27
N LYS A 288 5.05 17.67 -13.14
CA LYS A 288 6.37 18.00 -12.60
C LYS A 288 7.13 16.74 -12.22
N PHE A 289 8.42 16.72 -12.51
CA PHE A 289 9.32 15.58 -12.26
C PHE A 289 8.90 14.27 -12.96
N SER A 290 7.96 14.30 -13.93
CA SER A 290 7.65 13.11 -14.73
C SER A 290 8.71 12.93 -15.80
N GLY A 291 9.31 11.73 -15.88
CA GLY A 291 10.25 11.39 -16.95
C GLY A 291 9.59 11.19 -18.32
N ASP A 292 8.29 10.89 -18.35
CA ASP A 292 7.53 10.69 -19.57
C ASP A 292 6.01 10.97 -19.39
N ILE A 293 5.27 10.92 -20.51
CA ILE A 293 3.83 11.12 -20.55
C ILE A 293 3.04 9.99 -19.85
N PHE A 294 3.58 8.77 -19.81
CA PHE A 294 2.89 7.62 -19.22
C PHE A 294 2.87 7.70 -17.69
N ILE A 295 3.96 8.18 -17.07
CA ILE A 295 4.01 8.48 -15.64
C ILE A 295 2.96 9.55 -15.32
N TYR A 296 2.90 10.62 -16.09
CA TYR A 296 1.88 11.66 -15.90
C TYR A 296 0.44 11.12 -16.01
N GLN A 297 0.18 10.27 -17.01
CA GLN A 297 -1.12 9.60 -17.18
C GLN A 297 -1.43 8.63 -16.02
N ALA A 298 -0.43 7.86 -15.54
CA ALA A 298 -0.58 6.98 -14.38
C ALA A 298 -0.97 7.78 -13.13
N ARG A 299 -0.29 8.90 -12.86
CA ARG A 299 -0.61 9.81 -11.76
C ARG A 299 -2.04 10.34 -11.84
N CYS A 300 -2.46 10.82 -13.02
CA CYS A 300 -3.82 11.31 -13.24
C CYS A 300 -4.87 10.20 -13.07
N LYS A 301 -4.58 8.98 -13.55
CA LYS A 301 -5.44 7.81 -13.43
C LYS A 301 -5.61 7.40 -11.97
N ARG A 302 -4.51 7.26 -11.22
CA ARG A 302 -4.53 6.96 -9.77
C ARG A 302 -5.29 8.03 -8.98
N ALA A 303 -4.99 9.31 -9.19
CA ALA A 303 -5.70 10.41 -8.54
C ALA A 303 -7.21 10.35 -8.79
N SER A 304 -7.63 10.09 -10.03
CA SER A 304 -9.05 10.01 -10.39
C SER A 304 -9.75 8.79 -9.77
N ILE A 305 -9.08 7.64 -9.74
CA ILE A 305 -9.58 6.42 -9.07
C ILE A 305 -9.78 6.69 -7.57
N LEU A 306 -8.81 7.32 -6.92
CA LEU A 306 -8.88 7.63 -5.49
C LEU A 306 -9.97 8.64 -5.16
N PHE A 307 -10.21 9.61 -6.05
CA PHE A 307 -11.34 10.52 -5.92
C PHE A 307 -12.67 9.75 -5.95
N ASP A 308 -12.87 8.90 -6.96
CA ASP A 308 -14.12 8.13 -7.08
C ASP A 308 -14.28 7.15 -5.90
N TRP A 309 -13.17 6.60 -5.41
CA TRP A 309 -13.13 5.74 -4.23
C TRP A 309 -13.67 6.44 -2.98
N ILE A 310 -13.15 7.63 -2.65
CA ILE A 310 -13.62 8.40 -1.47
C ILE A 310 -15.01 9.00 -1.65
N GLN A 311 -15.52 9.10 -2.88
CA GLN A 311 -16.91 9.50 -3.15
C GLN A 311 -17.90 8.33 -3.02
N GLY A 312 -17.42 7.12 -2.69
CA GLY A 312 -18.29 5.95 -2.54
C GLY A 312 -18.76 5.35 -3.86
N ILE A 313 -18.09 5.62 -4.99
CA ILE A 313 -18.45 5.00 -6.27
C ILE A 313 -18.24 3.48 -6.17
N PRO A 314 -19.21 2.64 -6.60
CA PRO A 314 -19.07 1.19 -6.55
C PRO A 314 -17.81 0.69 -7.28
N ILE A 315 -17.12 -0.31 -6.72
CA ILE A 315 -15.88 -0.89 -7.25
C ILE A 315 -16.07 -1.31 -8.70
N GLU A 316 -17.16 -2.00 -9.03
CA GLU A 316 -17.43 -2.45 -10.40
C GLU A 316 -17.53 -1.26 -11.39
N ASN A 317 -18.03 -0.11 -10.94
CA ASN A 317 -18.10 1.09 -11.77
C ASN A 317 -16.70 1.71 -11.98
N ILE A 318 -15.86 1.71 -10.93
CA ILE A 318 -14.47 2.16 -11.03
C ILE A 318 -13.67 1.21 -11.96
N GLU A 319 -13.80 -0.11 -11.77
CA GLU A 319 -13.18 -1.12 -12.64
C GLU A 319 -13.56 -0.88 -14.10
N LYS A 320 -14.85 -0.65 -14.39
CA LYS A 320 -15.36 -0.40 -15.73
C LYS A 320 -14.89 0.92 -16.34
N GLU A 321 -14.86 2.01 -15.58
CA GLU A 321 -14.47 3.33 -16.09
C GLU A 321 -12.96 3.42 -16.38
N PHE A 322 -12.15 2.79 -15.53
CA PHE A 322 -10.70 2.88 -15.61
C PHE A 322 -10.03 1.72 -16.38
N SER A 323 -10.79 0.69 -16.76
CA SER A 323 -10.35 -0.36 -17.69
C SER A 323 -10.80 -0.06 -19.12
N HIS A 324 -9.86 0.28 -20.00
CA HIS A 324 -10.19 0.58 -21.40
C HIS A 324 -10.38 -0.69 -22.25
N ASN A 325 -9.61 -1.74 -21.95
CA ASN A 325 -9.60 -2.99 -22.69
C ASN A 325 -9.50 -4.17 -21.69
N PRO A 326 -10.21 -5.29 -21.90
CA PRO A 326 -10.08 -6.50 -21.08
C PRO A 326 -8.68 -7.12 -21.06
N TYR A 327 -7.81 -6.83 -22.05
CA TYR A 327 -6.50 -7.47 -22.19
C TYR A 327 -5.32 -6.61 -21.69
N GLN A 328 -5.47 -5.29 -21.62
CA GLN A 328 -4.38 -4.37 -21.23
C GLN A 328 -4.92 -3.16 -20.46
N GLY A 329 -4.18 -2.77 -19.41
CA GLY A 329 -4.50 -1.59 -18.61
C GLY A 329 -5.75 -1.73 -17.74
N THR A 330 -6.19 -2.97 -17.48
CA THR A 330 -7.35 -3.32 -16.65
C THR A 330 -7.07 -3.01 -15.19
N ILE A 331 -8.02 -2.34 -14.53
CA ILE A 331 -8.01 -2.03 -13.11
C ILE A 331 -8.88 -3.05 -12.40
N HIS A 332 -8.34 -3.66 -11.34
CA HIS A 332 -9.09 -4.54 -10.45
C HIS A 332 -9.24 -3.91 -9.06
N ALA A 333 -10.14 -4.46 -8.25
CA ALA A 333 -10.37 -4.04 -6.87
C ALA A 333 -9.09 -4.03 -6.00
N GLY A 334 -8.13 -4.94 -6.27
CA GLY A 334 -6.84 -4.94 -5.58
C GLY A 334 -5.97 -3.75 -5.93
N ASP A 335 -6.00 -3.28 -7.18
CA ASP A 335 -5.27 -2.08 -7.59
C ASP A 335 -5.83 -0.84 -6.89
N ILE A 336 -7.16 -0.69 -6.84
CA ILE A 336 -7.84 0.42 -6.17
C ILE A 336 -7.45 0.48 -4.69
N ARG A 337 -7.55 -0.65 -3.98
CA ARG A 337 -7.15 -0.75 -2.56
C ARG A 337 -5.66 -0.48 -2.37
N ARG A 338 -4.80 -1.03 -3.24
CA ARG A 338 -3.35 -0.79 -3.18
C ARG A 338 -3.02 0.68 -3.37
N PHE A 339 -3.66 1.37 -4.31
CA PHE A 339 -3.49 2.82 -4.47
C PHE A 339 -3.93 3.55 -3.21
N SER A 340 -5.07 3.18 -2.63
CA SER A 340 -5.59 3.84 -1.43
C SER A 340 -4.69 3.60 -0.21
N ASP A 341 -4.26 2.36 0.02
CA ASP A 341 -3.37 1.99 1.12
C ASP A 341 -2.00 2.68 1.00
N ASN A 342 -1.42 2.70 -0.20
CA ASN A 342 -0.15 3.39 -0.45
C ASN A 342 -0.28 4.90 -0.18
N VAL A 343 -1.34 5.54 -0.69
CA VAL A 343 -1.56 6.97 -0.46
C VAL A 343 -1.84 7.25 0.99
N ARG A 344 -2.71 6.48 1.67
CA ARG A 344 -3.00 6.65 3.10
C ARG A 344 -1.73 6.60 3.95
N PHE A 345 -0.82 5.68 3.64
CA PHE A 345 0.47 5.55 4.32
C PHE A 345 1.35 6.80 4.18
N HIS A 346 1.44 7.36 2.96
CA HIS A 346 2.28 8.53 2.69
C HIS A 346 1.63 9.86 3.04
N LEU A 347 0.30 9.92 2.98
CA LEU A 347 -0.46 11.14 3.15
C LEU A 347 -0.32 11.70 4.58
N ARG A 348 -0.19 10.86 5.60
CA ARG A 348 0.06 11.32 6.98
C ARG A 348 1.39 12.07 7.10
N SER A 349 2.45 11.57 6.46
CA SER A 349 3.73 12.29 6.41
C SER A 349 3.64 13.58 5.59
N ALA A 350 2.91 13.54 4.47
CA ALA A 350 2.67 14.71 3.65
C ALA A 350 1.90 15.81 4.41
N PHE A 351 0.90 15.42 5.20
CA PHE A 351 0.10 16.32 6.02
C PHE A 351 0.95 16.97 7.12
N GLN A 352 1.82 16.22 7.80
CA GLN A 352 2.73 16.78 8.80
C GLN A 352 3.68 17.83 8.21
N ILE A 353 4.27 17.55 7.03
CA ILE A 353 5.10 18.52 6.31
C ILE A 353 4.28 19.76 5.95
N ALA A 354 3.07 19.56 5.42
CA ALA A 354 2.20 20.64 4.99
C ALA A 354 1.70 21.51 6.15
N MET A 355 1.40 20.93 7.32
CA MET A 355 1.01 21.65 8.54
C MET A 355 2.13 22.59 9.04
N ILE A 356 3.39 22.21 8.87
CA ILE A 356 4.53 23.06 9.25
C ILE A 356 4.70 24.22 8.27
N LEU A 357 4.49 23.98 6.97
CA LEU A 357 4.71 24.97 5.92
C LEU A 357 3.53 25.92 5.70
N ALA A 358 2.30 25.44 5.89
CA ALA A 358 1.07 26.15 5.60
C ALA A 358 -0.04 25.85 6.63
N PRO A 359 0.18 26.14 7.93
CA PRO A 359 -0.73 25.76 9.02
C PRO A 359 -2.13 26.34 8.90
N GLN A 360 -2.29 27.49 8.21
CA GLN A 360 -3.58 28.17 8.05
C GLN A 360 -4.41 27.62 6.87
N SER A 361 -3.82 26.79 6.01
CA SER A 361 -4.49 26.31 4.81
C SER A 361 -5.20 24.96 5.00
N LEU A 362 -4.69 24.14 5.92
CA LEU A 362 -5.15 22.78 6.12
C LEU A 362 -6.23 22.66 7.21
N SER A 363 -7.02 21.60 7.07
CA SER A 363 -7.99 21.18 8.07
C SER A 363 -7.34 20.80 9.39
N ALA A 364 -8.10 20.83 10.48
CA ALA A 364 -7.64 20.31 11.76
C ALA A 364 -7.27 18.82 11.66
N GLU A 365 -6.39 18.33 12.55
CA GLU A 365 -5.93 16.93 12.55
C GLU A 365 -7.09 15.92 12.62
N LYS A 366 -8.16 16.26 13.36
CA LYS A 366 -9.39 15.44 13.43
C LYS A 366 -10.08 15.28 12.07
N GLU A 367 -10.18 16.36 11.29
CA GLU A 367 -10.79 16.33 9.95
C GLU A 367 -9.88 15.55 8.97
N PHE A 368 -8.57 15.61 9.15
CA PHE A 368 -7.63 14.81 8.39
C PHE A 368 -7.76 13.31 8.71
N ASP A 369 -7.96 12.92 9.97
CA ASP A 369 -8.22 11.53 10.33
C ASP A 369 -9.51 10.99 9.72
N ILE A 370 -10.57 11.81 9.65
CA ILE A 370 -11.80 11.48 8.93
C ILE A 370 -11.49 11.23 7.44
N PHE A 371 -10.66 12.07 6.82
CA PHE A 371 -10.23 11.89 5.44
C PHE A 371 -9.43 10.58 5.22
N LEU A 372 -8.58 10.19 6.18
CA LEU A 372 -7.88 8.91 6.14
C LEU A 372 -8.86 7.73 6.22
N HIS A 373 -9.95 7.83 7.00
CA HIS A 373 -11.00 6.81 7.01
C HIS A 373 -11.77 6.75 5.69
N GLN A 374 -12.01 7.87 5.00
CA GLN A 374 -12.60 7.84 3.66
C GLN A 374 -11.74 7.01 2.70
N LEU A 375 -10.41 7.15 2.77
CA LEU A 375 -9.47 6.36 1.97
C LEU A 375 -9.44 4.90 2.42
N GLU A 376 -9.46 4.62 3.72
CA GLU A 376 -9.45 3.25 4.23
C GLU A 376 -10.69 2.46 3.79
N PHE A 377 -11.88 3.04 3.95
CA PHE A 377 -13.14 2.33 3.71
C PHE A 377 -13.72 2.59 2.30
N GLY A 378 -13.25 3.63 1.60
CA GLY A 378 -13.80 4.03 0.30
C GLY A 378 -15.21 4.56 0.42
N LEU A 379 -15.47 5.36 1.45
CA LEU A 379 -16.77 5.90 1.77
C LEU A 379 -16.75 7.44 1.72
N PRO A 380 -17.87 8.07 1.33
CA PRO A 380 -18.02 9.51 1.44
C PRO A 380 -18.04 9.93 2.91
N GLU A 381 -17.62 11.15 3.18
CA GLU A 381 -17.46 11.70 4.53
C GLU A 381 -18.75 11.57 5.36
N ASN A 382 -19.90 11.88 4.75
CA ASN A 382 -21.21 11.77 5.38
C ASN A 382 -21.62 10.33 5.75
N GLY A 383 -20.98 9.32 5.15
CA GLY A 383 -21.22 7.91 5.44
C GLY A 383 -20.38 7.36 6.59
N LEU A 384 -19.35 8.09 7.03
CA LEU A 384 -18.44 7.63 8.09
C LEU A 384 -19.10 7.59 9.47
N GLY A 385 -20.21 8.30 9.68
CA GLY A 385 -20.96 8.25 10.94
C GLY A 385 -21.60 6.89 11.26
N LEU A 386 -21.58 5.95 10.30
CA LEU A 386 -21.99 4.56 10.49
C LEU A 386 -20.87 3.69 11.07
N LEU A 387 -19.62 4.16 11.09
CA LEU A 387 -18.56 3.49 11.85
C LEU A 387 -18.89 3.60 13.35
N PRO A 388 -18.68 2.53 14.16
CA PRO A 388 -17.86 1.36 13.90
C PRO A 388 -18.64 0.09 13.51
N LEU A 389 -19.83 0.20 12.91
CA LEU A 389 -20.59 -1.00 12.53
C LEU A 389 -19.71 -1.97 11.70
N SER A 390 -19.75 -3.26 12.01
CA SER A 390 -18.93 -4.23 11.27
C SER A 390 -19.59 -4.60 9.94
N LEU A 391 -19.65 -3.64 9.01
CA LEU A 391 -20.28 -3.75 7.69
C LEU A 391 -19.23 -3.85 6.58
N GLN A 392 -19.61 -4.55 5.50
CA GLN A 392 -18.88 -4.51 4.23
C GLN A 392 -19.11 -3.17 3.54
N ARG A 393 -18.18 -2.75 2.67
CA ARG A 393 -18.31 -1.48 1.91
C ARG A 393 -19.65 -1.37 1.17
N GLY A 394 -20.09 -2.43 0.49
CA GLY A 394 -21.39 -2.41 -0.20
C GLY A 394 -22.58 -2.19 0.74
N GLU A 395 -22.54 -2.79 1.93
CA GLU A 395 -23.55 -2.60 2.97
C GLU A 395 -23.61 -1.13 3.41
N TYR A 396 -22.44 -0.51 3.66
CA TYR A 396 -22.35 0.93 3.92
C TYR A 396 -22.93 1.78 2.78
N LEU A 397 -22.55 1.52 1.53
CA LEU A 397 -23.05 2.27 0.38
C LEU A 397 -24.56 2.13 0.19
N THR A 398 -25.13 0.97 0.52
CA THR A 398 -26.58 0.75 0.51
C THR A 398 -27.30 1.55 1.59
N LEU A 399 -26.74 1.65 2.79
CA LEU A 399 -27.28 2.51 3.84
C LEU A 399 -27.23 3.99 3.44
N ILE A 400 -26.09 4.43 2.91
CA ILE A 400 -25.87 5.81 2.47
C ILE A 400 -26.84 6.20 1.35
N SER A 401 -27.10 5.32 0.37
CA SER A 401 -28.05 5.59 -0.70
C SER A 401 -29.50 5.71 -0.22
N ARG A 402 -29.82 5.06 0.92
CA ARG A 402 -31.09 5.21 1.65
C ARG A 402 -31.09 6.38 2.65
N LYS A 403 -30.06 7.23 2.64
CA LYS A 403 -29.88 8.37 3.56
C LYS A 403 -29.75 7.99 5.04
N ILE A 404 -29.31 6.76 5.31
CA ILE A 404 -28.94 6.32 6.65
C ILE A 404 -27.45 6.62 6.81
N LEU A 405 -27.11 7.69 7.54
CA LEU A 405 -25.76 8.28 7.53
C LEU A 405 -25.01 8.13 8.85
N ASN A 406 -25.72 7.79 9.93
CA ASN A 406 -25.12 7.64 11.25
C ASN A 406 -25.88 6.60 12.07
N LEU A 407 -25.30 6.20 13.21
CA LEU A 407 -25.90 5.22 14.12
C LEU A 407 -27.32 5.63 14.57
N LYS A 408 -27.55 6.92 14.84
CA LYS A 408 -28.87 7.41 15.26
C LYS A 408 -29.92 7.22 14.18
N ASP A 409 -29.58 7.45 12.91
CA ASP A 409 -30.49 7.18 11.80
C ASP A 409 -30.69 5.67 11.59
N PHE A 410 -29.63 4.87 11.76
CA PHE A 410 -29.72 3.42 11.71
C PHE A 410 -30.70 2.86 12.76
N SER A 411 -30.62 3.34 14.00
CA SER A 411 -31.47 2.88 15.12
C SER A 411 -32.97 3.16 14.96
N LYS A 412 -33.36 4.07 14.06
CA LYS A 412 -34.77 4.41 13.80
C LYS A 412 -35.46 3.41 12.87
N HIS A 413 -34.70 2.57 12.17
CA HIS A 413 -35.25 1.64 11.19
C HIS A 413 -35.74 0.37 11.88
N SER A 414 -36.87 -0.14 11.40
CA SER A 414 -37.46 -1.38 11.89
C SER A 414 -36.62 -2.60 11.48
N ASN A 415 -36.73 -3.69 12.24
CA ASN A 415 -36.07 -4.95 11.88
C ASN A 415 -36.48 -5.43 10.47
N ALA A 416 -37.74 -5.21 10.07
CA ALA A 416 -38.21 -5.56 8.73
C ALA A 416 -37.46 -4.80 7.61
N GLU A 417 -37.18 -3.52 7.81
CA GLU A 417 -36.41 -2.72 6.84
C GLU A 417 -34.94 -3.16 6.78
N LEU A 418 -34.35 -3.53 7.92
CA LEU A 418 -32.98 -4.04 7.98
C LEU A 418 -32.88 -5.44 7.33
N ILE A 419 -33.87 -6.30 7.53
CA ILE A 419 -34.00 -7.61 6.86
C ILE A 419 -34.08 -7.44 5.35
N GLU A 420 -34.83 -6.46 4.86
CA GLU A 420 -34.90 -6.16 3.43
C GLU A 420 -33.53 -5.76 2.85
N ILE A 421 -32.73 -5.03 3.63
CA ILE A 421 -31.41 -4.53 3.19
C ILE A 421 -30.34 -5.61 3.25
N PHE A 422 -30.30 -6.36 4.35
CA PHE A 422 -29.16 -7.24 4.71
C PHE A 422 -29.48 -8.73 4.63
N GLY A 423 -30.77 -9.09 4.62
CA GLY A 423 -31.25 -10.45 4.85
C GLY A 423 -31.37 -10.79 6.34
N ASP A 424 -32.17 -11.81 6.64
CA ASP A 424 -32.59 -12.17 8.00
C ASP A 424 -31.43 -12.26 9.01
N ASN A 425 -30.50 -13.19 8.79
CA ASN A 425 -29.40 -13.46 9.74
C ASN A 425 -28.52 -12.22 9.99
N ARG A 426 -28.31 -11.40 8.96
CA ARG A 426 -27.42 -10.24 9.04
C ARG A 426 -28.09 -9.06 9.72
N ALA A 427 -29.40 -8.89 9.51
CA ALA A 427 -30.18 -7.89 10.22
C ALA A 427 -30.26 -8.18 11.72
N GLU A 428 -30.40 -9.44 12.12
CA GLU A 428 -30.38 -9.86 13.53
C GLU A 428 -29.04 -9.55 14.21
N GLU A 429 -27.91 -9.90 13.58
CA GLU A 429 -26.56 -9.57 14.08
C GLU A 429 -26.39 -8.06 14.31
N LEU A 430 -26.83 -7.25 13.36
CA LEU A 430 -26.67 -5.80 13.41
C LEU A 430 -27.58 -5.14 14.45
N ASN A 431 -28.80 -5.65 14.63
CA ASN A 431 -29.69 -5.17 15.68
C ASN A 431 -29.14 -5.45 17.08
N TYR A 432 -28.61 -6.66 17.29
CA TYR A 432 -27.96 -6.99 18.55
C TYR A 432 -26.76 -6.07 18.84
N PHE A 433 -25.94 -5.80 17.83
CA PHE A 433 -24.79 -4.91 17.96
C PHE A 433 -25.21 -3.44 18.20
N ALA A 434 -26.23 -2.96 17.50
CA ALA A 434 -26.74 -1.61 17.70
C ALA A 434 -27.27 -1.43 19.13
N MET A 435 -28.12 -2.34 19.62
CA MET A 435 -28.68 -2.26 20.98
C MET A 435 -27.60 -2.24 22.08
N THR A 436 -26.56 -3.06 21.95
CA THR A 436 -25.45 -3.13 22.91
C THR A 436 -24.48 -1.93 22.84
N SER A 437 -24.40 -1.26 21.69
CA SER A 437 -23.51 -0.10 21.48
C SER A 437 -24.13 1.24 21.89
N PHE A 438 -25.46 1.31 22.10
CA PHE A 438 -26.15 2.52 22.57
C PHE A 438 -26.32 2.57 24.10
N GLU A 439 -26.06 1.47 24.81
CA GLU A 439 -26.12 1.41 26.28
C GLU A 439 -24.80 1.79 26.99
N ASN A 440 -23.71 1.96 26.23
CA ASN A 440 -22.41 2.50 26.69
C ASN A 440 -22.09 3.81 25.98
#